data_AF-A0A0C9MIJ4-F1
#
_entry.id   AF-A0A0C9MIJ4-F1
#
_cell.length_a   1.000
_cell.length_b   1.000
_cell.length_c   1.000
_cell.angle_alpha   90.00
_cell.angle_beta   90.00
_cell.angle_gamma   90.00
#
_symmetry.space_group_name_H-M   'P 1'
#
loop_
_entity.id
_entity.type
_entity.pdbx_description
1 polymer ?
#
loop_
_entity_poly.entity_id
_entity_poly.type
_entity_poly.pdbx_seq_one_letter_code
_entity_poly.pdbx_strand_id
1 'polypeptide(L)'
;MPRNYFCDFCQCTFPDNVTNRRNHNEGAIHINNRKLHYDWYKDPDAFIQEQANKPPCRHYISYGHCEYGLLCKYSHITYDPTLGQAIYPPELLQWFELQQQEAISNNTTPKPAPSTQRYKLPSGWKIKDLPLSLRPPPPKHGYDWSNIGAWLEKEGFSRQQSEAIMSSLQRVISESMMDLNKMMVSKAEREKAIYAYKVDFAKLKSEVQLIERNDFTMMKTENDRLESELEKLKQRLREEVTRTQANVRLDLNLEKGRVRDEASAQEIKIKETDTRIESEISGLRTQMEAIKFQIMQYMIGTMTGAGALFLAYLRMFK
;
A
#
# COMPACT_ATOMS: atom_id res chain seq x y z
N MET A 1 13.35 46.83 14.13
CA MET A 1 13.26 45.35 14.07
C MET A 1 12.76 44.96 12.69
N PRO A 2 13.41 44.02 11.98
CA PRO A 2 12.89 43.52 10.72
C PRO A 2 11.52 42.87 10.97
N ARG A 3 10.50 43.26 10.21
CA ARG A 3 9.19 42.60 10.29
C ARG A 3 9.32 41.25 9.61
N ASN A 4 8.71 40.22 10.20
CA ASN A 4 8.60 38.91 9.58
C ASN A 4 7.17 38.74 9.06
N TYR A 5 7.03 38.10 7.91
CA TYR A 5 5.75 37.70 7.35
C TYR A 5 5.46 36.27 7.78
N PHE A 6 4.27 36.06 8.33
CA PHE A 6 3.75 34.73 8.65
C PHE A 6 2.70 34.35 7.61
N CYS A 7 2.82 33.15 7.04
CA CYS A 7 1.82 32.61 6.14
C CYS A 7 0.92 31.62 6.88
N ASP A 8 -0.37 31.90 6.99
CA ASP A 8 -1.34 31.02 7.66
C ASP A 8 -1.47 29.64 7.00
N PHE A 9 -1.40 29.57 5.65
CA PHE A 9 -1.53 28.31 4.91
C PHE A 9 -0.31 27.38 5.02
N CYS A 10 0.90 27.95 5.08
CA CYS A 10 2.15 27.19 5.14
C CYS A 10 2.72 27.10 6.56
N GLN A 11 2.11 27.82 7.51
CA GLN A 11 2.53 27.92 8.92
C GLN A 11 4.02 28.25 9.08
N CYS A 12 4.56 29.07 8.18
CA CYS A 12 5.97 29.42 8.14
C CYS A 12 6.17 30.93 8.28
N THR A 13 7.27 31.30 8.93
CA THR A 13 7.67 32.70 9.15
C THR A 13 8.95 33.00 8.39
N PHE A 14 9.01 34.12 7.67
CA PHE A 14 10.21 34.55 6.95
C PHE A 14 10.38 36.07 6.96
N PRO A 15 11.58 36.61 6.65
CA PRO A 15 11.81 38.05 6.60
C PRO A 15 10.89 38.73 5.59
N ASP A 16 10.14 39.75 6.03
CA ASP A 16 9.11 40.41 5.22
C ASP A 16 9.73 41.36 4.20
N ASN A 17 9.78 40.91 2.95
CA ASN A 17 10.01 41.78 1.80
C ASN A 17 9.00 41.42 0.69
N VAL A 18 8.68 42.38 -0.18
CA VAL A 18 7.65 42.22 -1.23
C VAL A 18 7.96 41.05 -2.17
N THR A 19 9.23 40.88 -2.54
CA THR A 19 9.71 39.85 -3.46
C THR A 19 9.59 38.43 -2.85
N ASN A 20 10.03 38.24 -1.62
CA ASN A 20 9.99 37.01 -0.84
C ASN A 20 8.54 36.59 -0.60
N ARG A 21 7.68 37.55 -0.23
CA ARG A 21 6.24 37.28 -0.05
C ARG A 21 5.60 36.83 -1.35
N ARG A 22 5.92 37.51 -2.46
CA ARG A 22 5.42 37.13 -3.79
C ARG A 22 5.91 35.74 -4.19
N ASN A 23 7.21 35.48 -4.10
CA ASN A 23 7.80 34.18 -4.44
C ASN A 23 7.25 33.04 -3.58
N HIS A 24 6.98 33.30 -2.29
CA HIS A 24 6.33 32.34 -1.41
C HIS A 24 4.88 32.07 -1.86
N ASN A 25 4.07 33.12 -2.07
CA ASN A 25 2.65 32.99 -2.43
C ASN A 25 2.43 32.38 -3.82
N GLU A 26 3.35 32.62 -4.76
CA GLU A 26 3.36 32.04 -6.12
C GLU A 26 4.03 30.64 -6.15
N GLY A 27 4.63 30.20 -5.03
CA GLY A 27 5.25 28.89 -4.92
C GLY A 27 4.24 27.75 -4.94
N ALA A 28 4.62 26.63 -5.57
CA ALA A 28 3.75 25.46 -5.72
C ALA A 28 3.24 24.91 -4.37
N ILE A 29 4.09 24.92 -3.33
CA ILE A 29 3.73 24.47 -1.97
C ILE A 29 2.60 25.35 -1.40
N HIS A 30 2.73 26.68 -1.51
CA HIS A 30 1.71 27.59 -1.02
C HIS A 30 0.39 27.44 -1.79
N ILE A 31 0.45 27.34 -3.12
CA ILE A 31 -0.74 27.15 -3.96
C ILE A 31 -1.46 25.84 -3.57
N ASN A 32 -0.72 24.75 -3.35
CA ASN A 32 -1.28 23.47 -2.94
C ASN A 32 -1.89 23.53 -1.53
N ASN A 33 -1.19 24.10 -0.56
CA ASN A 33 -1.70 24.23 0.82
C ASN A 33 -2.94 25.13 0.88
N ARG A 34 -2.94 26.23 0.11
CA ARG A 34 -4.10 27.10 -0.05
C ARG A 34 -5.27 26.34 -0.67
N LYS A 35 -5.02 25.52 -1.70
CA LYS A 35 -6.04 24.67 -2.30
C LYS A 35 -6.61 23.67 -1.30
N LEU A 36 -5.77 22.94 -0.56
CA LEU A 36 -6.21 22.01 0.49
C LEU A 36 -7.10 22.68 1.53
N HIS A 37 -6.73 23.89 1.96
CA HIS A 37 -7.53 24.66 2.91
C HIS A 37 -8.93 24.96 2.37
N TYR A 38 -9.07 25.43 1.13
CA TYR A 38 -10.39 25.71 0.57
C TYR A 38 -11.17 24.44 0.22
N ASP A 39 -10.49 23.38 -0.21
CA ASP A 39 -11.10 22.08 -0.46
C ASP A 39 -11.70 21.48 0.82
N TRP A 40 -11.17 21.81 2.01
CA TRP A 40 -11.75 21.44 3.31
C TRP A 40 -13.17 21.97 3.53
N TYR A 41 -13.49 23.16 3.02
CA TYR A 41 -14.80 23.80 3.23
C TYR A 41 -15.78 23.58 2.07
N LYS A 42 -15.40 22.79 1.07
CA LYS A 42 -16.30 22.43 -0.03
C LYS A 42 -17.36 21.43 0.45
N ASP A 43 -18.50 21.46 -0.22
CA ASP A 43 -19.53 20.42 -0.06
C ASP A 43 -18.91 19.04 -0.38
N PRO A 44 -19.07 18.04 0.51
CA PRO A 44 -18.50 16.70 0.31
C PRO A 44 -18.89 16.04 -1.01
N ASP A 45 -20.14 16.21 -1.46
CA ASP A 45 -20.61 15.61 -2.71
C ASP A 45 -19.98 16.29 -3.93
N ALA A 46 -19.82 17.61 -3.86
CA ALA A 46 -19.17 18.38 -4.92
C ALA A 46 -17.67 18.03 -5.04
N PHE A 47 -16.99 17.80 -3.91
CA PHE A 47 -15.58 17.40 -3.91
C PHE A 47 -15.37 16.01 -4.52
N ILE A 48 -16.24 15.03 -4.21
CA ILE A 48 -16.17 13.70 -4.82
C ILE A 48 -16.32 13.80 -6.34
N GLN A 49 -17.31 14.55 -6.82
CA GLN A 49 -17.53 14.71 -8.26
C GLN A 49 -16.32 15.34 -8.95
N GLU A 50 -15.68 16.34 -8.33
CA GLU A 50 -14.44 16.93 -8.84
C GLU A 50 -13.31 15.91 -8.93
N GLN A 51 -13.16 15.03 -7.93
CA GLN A 51 -12.15 13.97 -7.94
C GLN A 51 -12.48 12.85 -8.94
N ALA A 52 -13.75 12.49 -9.11
CA ALA A 52 -14.21 11.45 -10.04
C ALA A 52 -14.11 11.88 -11.50
N ASN A 53 -14.33 13.16 -11.80
CA ASN A 53 -14.25 13.72 -13.16
C ASN A 53 -12.81 13.86 -13.68
N LYS A 54 -11.79 13.63 -12.84
CA LYS A 54 -10.40 13.63 -13.28
C LYS A 54 -10.08 12.37 -14.09
N PRO A 55 -9.18 12.44 -15.09
CA PRO A 55 -8.71 11.24 -15.77
C PRO A 55 -8.05 10.26 -14.76
N PRO A 56 -8.22 8.94 -14.93
CA PRO A 56 -7.76 7.95 -13.94
C PRO A 56 -6.23 7.90 -13.80
N CYS A 57 -5.76 7.79 -12.57
CA CYS A 57 -4.33 7.73 -12.24
C CYS A 57 -3.78 6.32 -12.46
N ARG A 58 -2.93 6.15 -13.49
CA ARG A 58 -2.30 4.84 -13.77
C ARG A 58 -1.45 4.34 -12.61
N HIS A 59 -0.68 5.21 -11.97
CA HIS A 59 0.21 4.82 -10.87
C HIS A 59 -0.57 4.29 -9.66
N TYR A 60 -1.63 5.01 -9.26
CA TYR A 60 -2.46 4.59 -8.13
C TYR A 60 -3.22 3.29 -8.44
N ILE A 61 -3.74 3.14 -9.66
CA ILE A 61 -4.46 1.93 -10.08
C ILE A 61 -3.54 0.72 -10.15
N SER A 62 -2.30 0.88 -10.62
CA SER A 62 -1.35 -0.23 -10.77
C SER A 62 -0.65 -0.64 -9.47
N TYR A 63 -0.33 0.32 -8.60
CA TYR A 63 0.48 0.08 -7.39
C TYR A 63 -0.27 0.26 -6.07
N GLY A 64 -1.50 0.77 -6.10
CA GLY A 64 -2.29 1.07 -4.90
C GLY A 64 -1.80 2.29 -4.10
N HIS A 65 -0.82 3.05 -4.61
CA HIS A 65 -0.24 4.20 -3.93
C HIS A 65 0.14 5.31 -4.91
N CYS A 66 0.03 6.56 -4.47
CA CYS A 66 0.50 7.75 -5.17
C CYS A 66 0.98 8.81 -4.18
N GLU A 67 2.20 9.32 -4.36
CA GLU A 67 2.84 10.32 -3.49
C GLU A 67 2.08 11.65 -3.42
N TYR A 68 1.23 11.93 -4.41
CA TYR A 68 0.46 13.18 -4.49
C TYR A 68 -0.91 13.11 -3.78
N GLY A 69 -1.36 11.94 -3.33
CA GLY A 69 -2.64 11.78 -2.62
C GLY A 69 -3.82 12.47 -3.31
N LEU A 70 -4.64 13.22 -2.54
CA LEU A 70 -5.80 13.97 -3.06
C LEU A 70 -5.44 15.20 -3.91
N LEU A 71 -4.17 15.64 -3.86
CA LEU A 71 -3.63 16.71 -4.71
C LEU A 71 -3.23 16.19 -6.10
N CYS A 72 -3.32 14.90 -6.35
CA CYS A 72 -3.03 14.33 -7.65
C CYS A 72 -3.90 14.99 -8.75
N LYS A 73 -3.27 15.22 -9.90
CA LYS A 73 -3.94 15.72 -11.11
C LYS A 73 -4.92 14.68 -11.69
N TYR A 74 -4.73 13.41 -11.34
CA TYR A 74 -5.50 12.27 -11.82
C TYR A 74 -6.41 11.71 -10.71
N SER A 75 -7.48 11.02 -11.07
CA SER A 75 -8.42 10.40 -10.12
C SER A 75 -7.83 9.14 -9.49
N HIS A 76 -8.04 9.00 -8.18
CA HIS A 76 -7.74 7.77 -7.41
C HIS A 76 -9.02 6.98 -7.09
N ILE A 77 -10.17 7.39 -7.61
CA ILE A 77 -11.43 6.67 -7.44
C ILE A 77 -11.43 5.52 -8.45
N THR A 78 -11.60 4.30 -7.95
CA THR A 78 -11.69 3.09 -8.78
C THR A 78 -13.11 2.53 -8.71
N TYR A 79 -13.49 1.68 -9.65
CA TYR A 79 -14.82 1.08 -9.68
C TYR A 79 -14.68 -0.43 -9.66
N ASP A 80 -15.46 -1.10 -8.82
CA ASP A 80 -15.52 -2.56 -8.81
C ASP A 80 -16.13 -3.05 -10.13
N PRO A 81 -15.42 -3.89 -10.91
CA PRO A 81 -15.92 -4.39 -12.20
C PRO A 81 -17.16 -5.28 -12.09
N THR A 82 -17.49 -5.80 -10.90
CA THR A 82 -18.62 -6.74 -10.70
C THR A 82 -19.90 -6.05 -10.22
N LEU A 83 -19.77 -5.01 -9.39
CA LEU A 83 -20.88 -4.32 -8.73
C LEU A 83 -21.05 -2.87 -9.19
N GLY A 84 -20.08 -2.32 -9.92
CA GLY A 84 -20.10 -0.93 -10.37
C GLY A 84 -19.98 0.10 -9.23
N GLN A 85 -19.64 -0.34 -8.02
CA GLN A 85 -19.50 0.54 -6.86
C GLN A 85 -18.17 1.30 -6.89
N ALA A 86 -18.21 2.57 -6.51
CA ALA A 86 -17.01 3.41 -6.38
C ALA A 86 -16.21 3.01 -5.13
N ILE A 87 -14.95 2.67 -5.33
CA ILE A 87 -13.96 2.41 -4.28
C ILE A 87 -13.15 3.68 -4.10
N TYR A 88 -13.28 4.28 -2.93
CA TYR A 88 -12.61 5.53 -2.55
C TYR A 88 -11.21 5.27 -1.98
N PRO A 89 -10.24 6.15 -2.23
CA PRO A 89 -8.90 6.03 -1.65
C PRO A 89 -8.93 6.31 -0.13
N PRO A 90 -8.03 5.69 0.67
CA PRO A 90 -8.00 5.84 2.12
C PRO A 90 -7.94 7.31 2.60
N GLU A 91 -7.23 8.16 1.87
CA GLU A 91 -7.10 9.59 2.19
C GLU A 91 -8.43 10.33 2.09
N LEU A 92 -9.30 9.92 1.14
CA LEU A 92 -10.62 10.50 1.00
C LEU A 92 -11.57 10.04 2.11
N LEU A 93 -11.48 8.76 2.51
CA LEU A 93 -12.22 8.23 3.65
C LEU A 93 -11.85 8.94 4.95
N GLN A 94 -10.56 9.14 5.19
CA GLN A 94 -10.07 9.90 6.35
C GLN A 94 -10.58 11.34 6.35
N TRP A 95 -10.62 11.99 5.19
CA TRP A 95 -11.18 13.34 5.05
C TRP A 95 -12.66 13.40 5.45
N PHE A 96 -13.47 12.40 5.06
CA PHE A 96 -14.87 12.30 5.47
C PHE A 96 -15.05 12.13 6.99
N GLU A 97 -14.26 11.24 7.59
CA GLU A 97 -14.33 10.98 9.02
C GLU A 97 -14.03 12.23 9.83
N LEU A 98 -13.02 13.00 9.43
CA LEU A 98 -12.67 14.25 10.11
C LEU A 98 -13.75 15.33 9.95
N GLN A 99 -14.37 15.45 8.77
CA GLN A 99 -15.52 16.36 8.55
C GLN A 99 -16.71 16.00 9.44
N GLN A 100 -17.04 14.71 9.57
CA GLN A 100 -18.10 14.26 10.47
C GLN A 100 -17.75 14.55 11.94
N GLN A 101 -16.50 14.33 12.34
CA GLN A 101 -16.04 14.64 13.69
C GLN A 101 -16.07 16.13 14.01
N GLU A 102 -15.71 17.01 13.07
CA GLU A 102 -15.83 18.47 13.24
C GLU A 102 -17.29 18.92 13.32
N ALA A 103 -18.18 18.35 12.52
CA ALA A 103 -19.62 18.61 12.60
C ALA A 103 -20.20 18.20 13.96
N ILE A 104 -19.75 17.07 14.53
CA ILE A 104 -20.15 16.58 15.85
C ILE A 104 -19.54 17.42 16.97
N SER A 105 -18.29 17.86 16.84
CA SER A 105 -17.56 18.66 17.83
C SER A 105 -18.10 20.09 17.94
N ASN A 106 -18.42 20.71 16.80
CA ASN A 106 -18.78 22.12 16.77
C ASN A 106 -20.26 22.40 17.07
N ASN A 107 -21.13 21.37 17.21
CA ASN A 107 -22.55 21.53 17.57
C ASN A 107 -23.27 22.64 16.75
N THR A 108 -22.83 22.91 15.52
CA THR A 108 -23.30 24.04 14.73
C THR A 108 -24.59 23.67 14.02
N THR A 109 -25.72 23.80 14.73
CA THR A 109 -26.98 24.08 14.04
C THR A 109 -26.87 25.48 13.41
N PRO A 110 -27.39 25.71 12.19
CA PRO A 110 -27.40 27.05 11.61
C PRO A 110 -28.18 27.98 12.55
N LYS A 111 -27.49 29.01 13.05
CA LYS A 111 -27.98 30.02 14.01
C LYS A 111 -29.27 30.70 13.53
N PRO A 112 -30.42 30.58 14.25
CA PRO A 112 -31.50 31.54 14.15
C PRO A 112 -31.29 32.66 15.17
N ALA A 113 -31.43 33.91 14.73
CA ALA A 113 -31.38 35.10 15.57
C ALA A 113 -32.56 35.17 16.56
N PRO A 114 -32.45 35.95 17.67
CA PRO A 114 -33.43 35.95 18.75
C PRO A 114 -34.59 36.91 18.46
N SER A 115 -35.82 36.59 18.91
CA SER A 115 -36.67 37.52 19.68
C SER A 115 -38.03 36.91 20.08
N THR A 116 -38.35 37.03 21.37
CA THR A 116 -39.64 37.40 22.00
C THR A 116 -40.98 36.88 21.42
N GLN A 117 -41.77 36.28 22.31
CA GLN A 117 -43.10 35.76 22.04
C GLN A 117 -44.13 36.83 21.62
N ARG A 118 -44.63 36.69 20.39
CA ARG A 118 -46.05 36.80 20.00
C ARG A 118 -46.22 35.98 18.71
N TYR A 119 -47.10 34.99 18.73
CA TYR A 119 -47.25 34.04 17.62
C TYR A 119 -47.67 34.74 16.32
N LYS A 120 -46.73 34.78 15.38
CA LYS A 120 -46.89 35.04 13.95
C LYS A 120 -46.21 33.89 13.22
N LEU A 121 -46.65 33.57 12.01
CA LEU A 121 -45.78 32.76 11.14
C LEU A 121 -44.43 33.48 10.97
N PRO A 122 -43.30 32.74 10.86
CA PRO A 122 -41.97 33.33 10.78
C PRO A 122 -41.88 34.42 9.70
N SER A 123 -41.19 35.53 9.98
CA SER A 123 -41.09 36.65 9.02
C SER A 123 -40.45 36.17 7.70
N GLY A 124 -41.13 36.41 6.58
CA GLY A 124 -40.79 35.88 5.26
C GLY A 124 -41.70 34.75 4.77
N TRP A 125 -42.38 34.05 5.68
CA TRP A 125 -43.35 33.02 5.34
C TRP A 125 -44.69 33.67 5.02
N LYS A 126 -45.07 33.65 3.75
CA LYS A 126 -46.42 34.03 3.31
C LYS A 126 -47.28 32.77 3.36
N ILE A 127 -48.59 32.89 3.56
CA ILE A 127 -49.54 31.74 3.60
C ILE A 127 -49.39 30.79 2.39
N LYS A 128 -48.90 31.32 1.28
CA LYS A 128 -48.55 30.63 0.03
C LYS A 128 -47.28 29.77 0.06
N ASP A 129 -46.53 29.75 1.16
CA ASP A 129 -45.27 29.00 1.30
C ASP A 129 -45.42 27.80 2.25
N LEU A 130 -46.60 27.63 2.88
CA LEU A 130 -46.93 26.45 3.69
C LEU A 130 -47.19 25.24 2.79
N PRO A 131 -46.92 24.00 3.22
CA PRO A 131 -47.39 22.82 2.50
C PRO A 131 -48.92 22.86 2.35
N LEU A 132 -49.46 22.35 1.23
CA LEU A 132 -50.88 22.48 0.87
C LEU A 132 -51.84 22.06 1.99
N SER A 133 -51.47 21.08 2.79
CA SER A 133 -52.30 20.53 3.89
C SER A 133 -52.46 21.48 5.10
N LEU A 134 -51.65 22.54 5.21
CA LEU A 134 -51.69 23.50 6.33
C LEU A 134 -52.09 24.92 5.90
N ARG A 135 -52.45 25.12 4.63
CA ARG A 135 -53.01 26.40 4.17
C ARG A 135 -54.51 26.44 4.48
N PRO A 136 -55.04 27.49 5.12
CA PRO A 136 -56.47 27.71 5.09
C PRO A 136 -56.90 27.92 3.63
N PRO A 137 -58.03 27.37 3.18
CA PRO A 137 -58.54 27.59 1.83
C PRO A 137 -58.66 29.10 1.54
N PRO A 138 -58.26 29.58 0.35
CA PRO A 138 -58.23 31.02 0.08
C PRO A 138 -59.64 31.65 0.22
N PRO A 139 -59.77 32.81 0.89
CA PRO A 139 -61.06 33.45 1.21
C PRO A 139 -61.83 34.02 0.00
N LYS A 140 -61.36 33.76 -1.22
CA LYS A 140 -61.97 34.24 -2.48
C LYS A 140 -63.38 33.69 -2.75
N HIS A 141 -63.84 32.69 -2.00
CA HIS A 141 -65.14 32.04 -2.18
C HIS A 141 -66.17 32.39 -1.09
N GLY A 142 -65.98 33.48 -0.33
CA GLY A 142 -66.96 33.89 0.70
C GLY A 142 -66.91 33.06 1.99
N TYR A 143 -65.91 32.19 2.15
CA TYR A 143 -65.70 31.38 3.35
C TYR A 143 -64.94 32.18 4.43
N ASP A 144 -65.61 32.48 5.55
CA ASP A 144 -65.02 33.11 6.74
C ASP A 144 -64.68 32.04 7.79
N TRP A 145 -63.41 31.59 7.81
CA TRP A 145 -62.91 30.57 8.73
C TRP A 145 -62.67 31.09 10.16
N SER A 146 -62.84 32.39 10.39
CA SER A 146 -62.66 33.02 11.71
C SER A 146 -63.79 32.63 12.67
N ASN A 147 -64.98 32.31 12.12
CA ASN A 147 -66.18 31.93 12.87
C ASN A 147 -67.03 30.95 12.07
N ILE A 148 -66.59 29.69 12.02
CA ILE A 148 -67.22 28.61 11.25
C ILE A 148 -68.69 28.39 11.66
N GLY A 149 -69.03 28.60 12.94
CA GLY A 149 -70.41 28.50 13.41
C GLY A 149 -71.34 29.55 12.78
N ALA A 150 -70.91 30.82 12.76
CA ALA A 150 -71.66 31.90 12.12
C ALA A 150 -71.71 31.76 10.58
N TRP A 151 -70.67 31.17 9.99
CA TRP A 151 -70.65 30.89 8.55
C TRP A 151 -71.65 29.78 8.18
N LEU A 152 -71.71 28.68 8.93
CA LEU A 152 -72.67 27.60 8.69
C LEU A 152 -74.13 28.10 8.86
N GLU A 153 -74.38 28.95 9.86
CA GLU A 153 -75.70 29.58 10.04
C GLU A 153 -76.09 30.48 8.86
N LYS A 154 -75.12 31.17 8.25
CA LYS A 154 -75.34 32.03 7.07
C LYS A 154 -75.67 31.26 5.80
N GLU A 155 -75.18 30.02 5.67
CA GLU A 155 -75.44 29.12 4.54
C GLU A 155 -76.71 28.28 4.71
N GLY A 156 -77.52 28.55 5.75
CA GLY A 156 -78.84 27.96 5.93
C GLY A 156 -78.91 26.76 6.89
N PHE A 157 -77.84 26.45 7.62
CA PHE A 157 -77.88 25.49 8.72
C PHE A 157 -78.53 26.10 9.95
N SER A 158 -79.32 25.30 10.68
CA SER A 158 -79.82 25.76 11.98
C SER A 158 -78.65 25.88 12.96
N ARG A 159 -78.77 26.79 13.94
CA ARG A 159 -77.77 26.97 15.00
C ARG A 159 -77.37 25.66 15.69
N GLN A 160 -78.35 24.77 15.92
CA GLN A 160 -78.11 23.44 16.50
C GLN A 160 -77.32 22.50 15.57
N GLN A 161 -77.54 22.58 14.25
CA GLN A 161 -76.79 21.78 13.27
C GLN A 161 -75.34 22.27 13.14
N SER A 162 -75.13 23.58 13.09
CA SER A 162 -73.80 24.20 13.05
C SER A 162 -72.98 23.86 14.29
N GLU A 163 -73.61 23.90 15.47
CA GLU A 163 -72.99 23.53 16.74
C GLU A 163 -72.64 22.04 16.82
N ALA A 164 -73.53 21.16 16.32
CA ALA A 164 -73.28 19.72 16.28
C ALA A 164 -72.12 19.33 15.33
N ILE A 165 -72.01 19.99 14.18
CA ILE A 165 -70.91 19.79 13.22
C ILE A 165 -69.58 20.25 13.84
N MET A 166 -69.57 21.43 14.48
CA MET A 166 -68.37 21.95 15.13
C MET A 166 -67.93 21.09 16.32
N SER A 167 -68.87 20.60 17.12
CA SER A 167 -68.58 19.68 18.24
C SER A 167 -67.96 18.37 17.74
N SER A 168 -68.50 17.81 16.66
CA SER A 168 -67.98 16.58 16.06
C SER A 168 -66.57 16.77 15.49
N LEU A 169 -66.33 17.90 14.81
CA LEU A 169 -65.02 18.24 14.26
C LEU A 169 -63.99 18.48 15.36
N GLN A 170 -64.37 19.20 16.41
CA GLN A 170 -63.52 19.42 17.59
C GLN A 170 -63.14 18.09 18.25
N ARG A 171 -64.09 17.14 18.37
CA ARG A 171 -63.83 15.83 18.94
C ARG A 171 -62.81 15.03 18.10
N VAL A 172 -62.97 14.99 16.79
CA VAL A 172 -62.04 14.28 15.87
C VAL A 172 -60.65 14.92 15.89
N ILE A 173 -60.57 16.26 15.92
CA ILE A 173 -59.28 16.97 16.01
C ILE A 173 -58.60 16.69 17.36
N SER A 174 -59.34 16.74 18.47
CA SER A 174 -58.80 16.42 19.79
C SER A 174 -58.32 14.97 19.88
N GLU A 175 -59.10 14.02 19.35
CA GLU A 175 -58.74 12.60 19.30
C GLU A 175 -57.47 12.37 18.47
N SER A 176 -57.42 12.94 17.26
CA SER A 176 -56.23 12.88 16.39
C SER A 176 -55.00 13.52 17.04
N MET A 177 -55.17 14.65 17.74
CA MET A 177 -54.06 15.34 18.40
C MET A 177 -53.56 14.57 19.62
N MET A 178 -54.43 13.89 20.36
CA MET A 178 -54.05 12.99 21.46
C MET A 178 -53.29 11.77 20.95
N ASP A 179 -53.75 11.15 19.87
CA ASP A 179 -53.06 10.00 19.25
C ASP A 179 -51.68 10.39 18.70
N LEU A 180 -51.56 11.54 18.04
CA LEU A 180 -50.27 12.07 17.60
C LEU A 180 -49.33 12.34 18.78
N ASN A 181 -49.84 12.96 19.85
CA ASN A 181 -49.01 13.28 21.02
C ASN A 181 -48.54 12.02 21.75
N LYS A 182 -49.32 10.93 21.71
CA LYS A 182 -48.92 9.62 22.26
C LYS A 182 -47.77 8.97 21.48
N MET A 183 -47.64 9.24 20.19
CA MET A 183 -46.53 8.77 19.36
C MET A 183 -45.32 9.70 19.36
N MET A 184 -45.45 10.91 19.90
CA MET A 184 -44.33 11.84 20.02
C MET A 184 -43.47 11.51 21.24
N VAL A 185 -42.16 11.56 21.05
CA VAL A 185 -41.18 11.45 22.14
C VAL A 185 -40.98 12.84 22.74
N SER A 186 -41.04 12.94 24.06
CA SER A 186 -40.80 14.21 24.74
C SER A 186 -39.33 14.64 24.57
N LYS A 187 -39.10 15.96 24.62
CA LYS A 187 -37.73 16.51 24.53
C LYS A 187 -36.82 15.93 25.62
N ALA A 188 -37.36 15.70 26.82
CA ALA A 188 -36.62 15.16 27.97
C ALA A 188 -36.20 13.70 27.76
N GLU A 189 -37.08 12.85 27.22
CA GLU A 189 -36.76 11.46 26.89
C GLU A 189 -35.70 11.37 25.79
N ARG A 190 -35.81 12.21 24.76
CA ARG A 190 -34.80 12.32 23.71
C ARG A 190 -33.44 12.75 24.27
N GLU A 191 -33.41 13.76 25.15
CA GLU A 191 -32.17 14.21 25.78
C GLU A 191 -31.54 13.10 26.62
N LYS A 192 -32.33 12.38 27.42
CA LYS A 192 -31.86 11.22 28.19
C LYS A 192 -31.24 10.14 27.30
N ALA A 193 -31.88 9.80 26.17
CA ALA A 193 -31.34 8.83 25.22
C ALA A 193 -30.00 9.30 24.63
N ILE A 194 -29.92 10.58 24.26
CA ILE A 194 -28.67 11.19 23.77
C ILE A 194 -27.56 11.13 24.84
N TYR A 195 -27.88 11.40 26.10
CA TYR A 195 -26.90 11.29 27.18
C TYR A 195 -26.40 9.85 27.38
N ALA A 196 -27.29 8.85 27.31
CA ALA A 196 -26.90 7.45 27.38
C ALA A 196 -25.93 7.09 26.23
N TYR A 197 -26.29 7.44 24.98
CA TYR A 197 -25.40 7.21 23.84
C TYR A 197 -24.05 7.90 23.97
N LYS A 198 -23.99 9.11 24.54
CA LYS A 198 -22.72 9.81 24.78
C LYS A 198 -21.82 9.06 25.76
N VAL A 199 -22.40 8.53 26.84
CA VAL A 199 -21.64 7.75 27.83
C VAL A 199 -21.16 6.44 27.22
N ASP A 200 -22.02 5.73 26.49
CA ASP A 200 -21.67 4.48 25.82
C ASP A 200 -20.57 4.69 24.78
N PHE A 201 -20.66 5.78 24.00
CA PHE A 201 -19.64 6.14 23.02
C PHE A 201 -18.31 6.50 23.68
N ALA A 202 -18.33 7.23 24.80
CA ALA A 202 -17.12 7.54 25.55
C ALA A 202 -16.45 6.27 26.09
N LYS A 203 -17.25 5.32 26.58
CA LYS A 203 -16.77 4.02 27.04
C LYS A 203 -16.17 3.20 25.89
N LEU A 204 -16.89 3.05 24.79
CA LEU A 204 -16.41 2.34 23.60
C LEU A 204 -15.08 2.93 23.09
N LYS A 205 -14.98 4.25 23.01
CA LYS A 205 -13.75 4.94 22.62
C LYS A 205 -12.58 4.59 23.55
N SER A 206 -12.81 4.55 24.86
CA SER A 206 -11.76 4.20 25.82
C SER A 206 -11.32 2.73 25.71
N GLU A 207 -12.25 1.81 25.45
CA GLU A 207 -11.96 0.40 25.23
C GLU A 207 -11.16 0.19 23.94
N VAL A 208 -11.57 0.82 22.84
CA VAL A 208 -10.85 0.78 21.55
C VAL A 208 -9.43 1.32 21.71
N GLN A 209 -9.26 2.49 22.35
CA GLN A 209 -7.93 3.06 22.59
C GLN A 209 -7.03 2.18 23.47
N LEU A 210 -7.61 1.42 24.39
CA LEU A 210 -6.87 0.49 25.24
C LEU A 210 -6.44 -0.74 24.46
N ILE A 211 -7.33 -1.30 23.64
CA ILE A 211 -7.02 -2.43 22.75
C ILE A 211 -5.95 -2.02 21.75
N GLU A 212 -6.09 -0.89 21.06
CA GLU A 212 -5.09 -0.40 20.11
C GLU A 212 -3.70 -0.25 20.74
N ARG A 213 -3.62 0.30 21.96
CA ARG A 213 -2.35 0.40 22.69
C ARG A 213 -1.78 -0.95 23.08
N ASN A 214 -2.63 -1.89 23.48
CA ASN A 214 -2.21 -3.24 23.82
C ASN A 214 -1.67 -3.97 22.59
N ASP A 215 -2.46 -4.01 21.52
CA ASP A 215 -2.10 -4.63 20.24
C ASP A 215 -0.84 -4.03 19.65
N PHE A 216 -0.70 -2.70 19.70
CA PHE A 216 0.52 -2.03 19.27
C PHE A 216 1.73 -2.46 20.09
N THR A 217 1.59 -2.55 21.41
CA THR A 217 2.69 -2.98 22.29
C THR A 217 3.06 -4.44 22.03
N MET A 218 2.06 -5.31 21.88
CA MET A 218 2.26 -6.73 21.56
C MET A 218 2.94 -6.89 20.20
N MET A 219 2.42 -6.28 19.14
CA MET A 219 3.02 -6.31 17.80
C MET A 219 4.43 -5.75 17.80
N LYS A 220 4.69 -4.66 18.53
CA LYS A 220 6.04 -4.10 18.65
C LYS A 220 6.99 -5.11 19.30
N THR A 221 6.59 -5.75 20.40
CA THR A 221 7.43 -6.76 21.06
C THR A 221 7.68 -7.99 20.19
N GLU A 222 6.70 -8.43 19.40
CA GLU A 222 6.89 -9.51 18.44
C GLU A 222 7.81 -9.11 17.30
N ASN A 223 7.68 -7.89 16.79
CA ASN A 223 8.57 -7.36 15.76
C ASN A 223 10.02 -7.27 16.26
N ASP A 224 10.24 -6.74 17.46
CA ASP A 224 11.57 -6.67 18.10
C ASP A 224 12.16 -8.08 18.31
N ARG A 225 11.31 -9.06 18.67
CA ARG A 225 11.71 -10.47 18.79
C ARG A 225 12.11 -11.07 17.45
N LEU A 226 11.30 -10.87 16.40
CA LEU A 226 11.56 -11.36 15.05
C LEU A 226 12.82 -10.74 14.46
N GLU A 227 13.07 -9.45 14.69
CA GLU A 227 14.29 -8.77 14.27
C GLU A 227 15.53 -9.38 14.94
N SER A 228 15.45 -9.69 16.25
CA SER A 228 16.52 -10.39 16.97
C SER A 228 16.77 -11.81 16.43
N GLU A 229 15.72 -12.57 16.12
CA GLU A 229 15.84 -13.91 15.53
C GLU A 229 16.43 -13.88 14.14
N LEU A 230 16.04 -12.89 13.34
CA LEU A 230 16.56 -12.67 11.99
C LEU A 230 18.05 -12.34 12.03
N GLU A 231 18.50 -11.50 12.96
CA GLU A 231 19.94 -11.19 13.08
C GLU A 231 20.74 -12.40 13.58
N LYS A 232 20.21 -13.18 14.52
CA LYS A 232 20.81 -14.46 14.94
C LYS A 232 20.93 -15.44 13.77
N LEU A 233 19.90 -15.54 12.93
CA LEU A 233 19.90 -16.43 11.77
C LEU A 233 20.92 -15.97 10.71
N LYS A 234 20.99 -14.66 10.44
CA LYS A 234 22.01 -14.06 9.55
C LYS A 234 23.42 -14.36 10.04
N GLN A 235 23.66 -14.23 11.35
CA GLN A 235 24.97 -14.51 11.92
C GLN A 235 25.33 -15.99 11.79
N ARG A 236 24.43 -16.91 12.13
CA ARG A 236 24.63 -18.35 11.92
C ARG A 236 24.91 -18.70 10.46
N LEU A 237 24.17 -18.11 9.53
CA LEU A 237 24.39 -18.34 8.10
C LEU A 237 25.78 -17.86 7.66
N ARG A 238 26.22 -16.68 8.12
CA ARG A 238 27.57 -16.17 7.84
C ARG A 238 28.66 -17.09 8.40
N GLU A 239 28.47 -17.59 9.61
CA GLU A 239 29.39 -18.54 10.24
C GLU A 239 29.45 -19.86 9.45
N GLU A 240 28.31 -20.42 9.03
CA GLU A 240 28.26 -21.64 8.20
C GLU A 240 28.89 -21.46 6.81
N VAL A 241 28.66 -20.32 6.16
CA VAL A 241 29.29 -20.01 4.87
C VAL A 241 30.81 -19.94 5.03
N THR A 242 31.28 -19.23 6.07
CA THR A 242 32.72 -19.11 6.35
C THR A 242 33.35 -20.46 6.67
N ARG A 243 32.67 -21.28 7.48
CA ARG A 243 33.09 -22.65 7.83
C ARG A 243 33.19 -23.53 6.59
N THR A 244 32.15 -23.52 5.74
CA THR A 244 32.10 -24.31 4.51
C THR A 244 33.18 -23.86 3.52
N GLN A 245 33.38 -22.55 3.37
CA GLN A 245 34.44 -22.01 2.52
C GLN A 245 35.84 -22.43 3.00
N ALA A 246 36.08 -22.44 4.32
CA ALA A 246 37.33 -22.91 4.89
C ALA A 246 37.55 -24.42 4.65
N ASN A 247 36.51 -25.23 4.82
CA ASN A 247 36.54 -26.67 4.56
C ASN A 247 36.87 -26.95 3.09
N VAL A 248 36.16 -26.33 2.15
CA VAL A 248 36.43 -26.51 0.71
C VAL A 248 37.85 -26.08 0.33
N ARG A 249 38.35 -24.99 0.93
CA ARG A 249 39.73 -24.55 0.70
C ARG A 249 40.75 -25.57 1.22
N LEU A 250 40.49 -26.17 2.38
CA LEU A 250 41.34 -27.23 2.94
C LEU A 250 41.33 -28.45 2.03
N ASP A 251 40.16 -28.93 1.63
CA ASP A 251 40.01 -30.08 0.73
C ASP A 251 40.75 -29.86 -0.59
N LEU A 252 40.63 -28.66 -1.18
CA LEU A 252 41.34 -28.32 -2.41
C LEU A 252 42.86 -28.30 -2.24
N ASN A 253 43.35 -27.82 -1.09
CA ASN A 253 44.78 -27.83 -0.79
C ASN A 253 45.31 -29.26 -0.59
N LEU A 254 44.54 -30.11 0.10
CA LEU A 254 44.87 -31.51 0.29
C LEU A 254 44.89 -32.26 -1.04
N GLU A 255 43.88 -32.05 -1.91
CA GLU A 255 43.87 -32.68 -3.23
C GLU A 255 44.94 -32.15 -4.17
N LYS A 256 45.28 -30.86 -4.10
CA LYS A 256 46.44 -30.34 -4.82
C LYS A 256 47.74 -31.01 -4.35
N GLY A 257 47.86 -31.26 -3.05
CA GLY A 257 48.96 -32.03 -2.46
C GLY A 257 49.00 -33.46 -3.02
N ARG A 258 47.90 -34.20 -2.92
CA ARG A 258 47.78 -35.57 -3.40
C ARG A 258 48.08 -35.70 -4.89
N VAL A 259 47.51 -34.83 -5.73
CA VAL A 259 47.75 -34.82 -7.18
C VAL A 259 49.23 -34.55 -7.49
N ARG A 260 49.88 -33.64 -6.75
CA ARG A 260 51.31 -33.38 -6.93
C ARG A 260 52.16 -34.58 -6.55
N ASP A 261 51.84 -35.24 -5.43
CA ASP A 261 52.58 -36.41 -4.97
C ASP A 261 52.40 -37.58 -5.96
N GLU A 262 51.19 -37.81 -6.46
CA GLU A 262 50.91 -38.79 -7.52
C GLU A 262 51.63 -38.47 -8.82
N ALA A 263 51.65 -37.20 -9.25
CA ALA A 263 52.38 -36.77 -10.44
C ALA A 263 53.90 -37.00 -10.28
N SER A 264 54.46 -36.70 -9.10
CA SER A 264 55.89 -36.96 -8.82
C SER A 264 56.22 -38.46 -8.84
N ALA A 265 55.32 -39.30 -8.33
CA ALA A 265 55.47 -40.75 -8.35
C ALA A 265 55.40 -41.30 -9.79
N GLN A 266 54.52 -40.75 -10.63
CA GLN A 266 54.48 -41.08 -12.05
C GLN A 266 55.74 -40.62 -12.77
N GLU A 267 56.26 -39.43 -12.47
CA GLU A 267 57.51 -38.92 -13.06
C GLU A 267 58.70 -39.85 -12.75
N ILE A 268 58.80 -40.36 -11.52
CA ILE A 268 59.83 -41.34 -11.14
C ILE A 268 59.68 -42.63 -11.96
N LYS A 269 58.45 -43.17 -12.07
CA LYS A 269 58.19 -44.37 -12.88
C LYS A 269 58.54 -44.17 -14.34
N ILE A 270 58.23 -43.00 -14.90
CA ILE A 270 58.59 -42.66 -16.29
C ILE A 270 60.11 -42.66 -16.44
N LYS A 271 60.86 -42.00 -15.54
CA LYS A 271 62.33 -42.00 -15.57
C LYS A 271 62.93 -43.40 -15.42
N GLU A 272 62.36 -44.24 -14.56
CA GLU A 272 62.78 -45.64 -14.43
C GLU A 272 62.54 -46.42 -15.73
N THR A 273 61.38 -46.25 -16.37
CA THR A 273 61.11 -46.90 -17.67
C THR A 273 62.00 -46.36 -18.78
N ASP A 274 62.31 -45.07 -18.78
CA ASP A 274 63.18 -44.42 -19.77
C ASP A 274 64.62 -44.94 -19.66
N THR A 275 65.17 -44.97 -18.44
CA THR A 275 66.49 -45.56 -18.18
C THR A 275 66.55 -47.04 -18.54
N ARG A 276 65.46 -47.80 -18.34
CA ARG A 276 65.34 -49.19 -18.78
C ARG A 276 65.37 -49.30 -20.29
N ILE A 277 64.62 -48.47 -21.02
CA ILE A 277 64.62 -48.42 -22.48
C ILE A 277 66.02 -48.10 -23.00
N GLU A 278 66.70 -47.09 -22.45
CA GLU A 278 68.08 -46.76 -22.82
C GLU A 278 69.05 -47.93 -22.60
N SER A 279 68.88 -48.67 -21.49
CA SER A 279 69.68 -49.87 -21.21
C SER A 279 69.43 -50.99 -22.21
N GLU A 280 68.17 -51.22 -22.61
CA GLU A 280 67.79 -52.21 -23.62
C GLU A 280 68.30 -51.81 -25.02
N ILE A 281 68.21 -50.53 -25.39
CA ILE A 281 68.78 -49.99 -26.63
C ILE A 281 70.29 -50.19 -26.67
N SER A 282 70.99 -49.88 -25.57
CA SER A 282 72.44 -50.07 -25.45
C SER A 282 72.82 -51.56 -25.55
N GLY A 283 72.02 -52.43 -24.94
CA GLY A 283 72.14 -53.88 -25.07
C GLY A 283 72.00 -54.35 -26.51
N LEU A 284 70.94 -53.92 -27.21
CA LEU A 284 70.71 -54.24 -28.63
C LEU A 284 71.84 -53.71 -29.52
N ARG A 285 72.38 -52.52 -29.25
CA ARG A 285 73.52 -51.95 -29.98
C ARG A 285 74.77 -52.82 -29.82
N THR A 286 75.06 -53.26 -28.61
CA THR A 286 76.20 -54.15 -28.31
C THR A 286 76.05 -55.50 -29.02
N GLN A 287 74.83 -56.07 -29.00
CA GLN A 287 74.54 -57.30 -29.75
C GLN A 287 74.72 -57.10 -31.26
N MET A 288 74.28 -55.97 -31.81
CA MET A 288 74.47 -55.65 -33.23
C MET A 288 75.95 -55.50 -33.59
N GLU A 289 76.77 -54.86 -32.75
CA GLU A 289 78.21 -54.77 -32.95
C GLU A 289 78.90 -56.14 -32.89
N ALA A 290 78.47 -57.02 -31.96
CA ALA A 290 78.95 -58.39 -31.88
C ALA A 290 78.60 -59.20 -33.14
N ILE A 291 77.36 -59.08 -33.65
CA ILE A 291 76.94 -59.73 -34.90
C ILE A 291 77.77 -59.22 -36.09
N LYS A 292 78.00 -57.89 -36.20
CA LYS A 292 78.87 -57.32 -37.24
C LYS A 292 80.28 -57.90 -37.16
N PHE A 293 80.85 -58.02 -35.97
CA PHE A 293 82.18 -58.60 -35.77
C PHE A 293 82.23 -60.08 -36.17
N GLN A 294 81.23 -60.87 -35.78
CA GLN A 294 81.11 -62.27 -36.22
C GLN A 294 81.01 -62.39 -37.74
N ILE A 295 80.19 -61.56 -38.39
CA ILE A 295 80.09 -61.54 -39.87
C ILE A 295 81.45 -61.20 -40.49
N MET A 296 82.19 -60.22 -39.96
CA MET A 296 83.54 -59.90 -40.44
C MET A 296 84.50 -61.08 -40.27
N GLN A 297 84.45 -61.80 -39.14
CA GLN A 297 85.25 -63.00 -38.92
C GLN A 297 84.91 -64.12 -39.92
N TYR A 298 83.62 -64.40 -40.14
CA TYR A 298 83.19 -65.37 -41.16
C TYR A 298 83.60 -64.95 -42.57
N MET A 299 83.54 -63.66 -42.89
CA MET A 299 84.00 -63.14 -44.19
C MET A 299 85.50 -63.35 -44.37
N ILE A 300 86.33 -63.04 -43.36
CA ILE A 300 87.78 -63.30 -43.40
C ILE A 300 88.05 -64.81 -43.52
N GLY A 301 87.33 -65.64 -42.77
CA GLY A 301 87.46 -67.09 -42.82
C GLY A 301 87.11 -67.68 -44.19
N THR A 302 86.00 -67.24 -44.79
CA THR A 302 85.58 -67.68 -46.13
C THR A 302 86.50 -67.18 -47.23
N MET A 303 86.95 -65.92 -47.18
CA MET A 303 87.95 -65.39 -48.13
C MET A 303 89.28 -66.14 -48.04
N THR A 304 89.76 -66.43 -46.83
CA THR A 304 90.99 -67.20 -46.62
C THR A 304 90.84 -68.64 -47.10
N GLY A 305 89.71 -69.29 -46.81
CA GLY A 305 89.40 -70.64 -47.28
C GLY A 305 89.31 -70.73 -48.80
N ALA A 306 88.60 -69.78 -49.45
CA ALA A 306 88.53 -69.69 -50.90
C ALA A 306 89.92 -69.42 -51.52
N GLY A 307 90.72 -68.53 -50.92
CA GLY A 307 92.10 -68.28 -51.34
C GLY A 307 92.99 -69.53 -51.23
N ALA A 308 92.87 -70.30 -50.15
CA ALA A 308 93.59 -71.56 -49.98
C ALA A 308 93.17 -72.62 -51.02
N LEU A 309 91.86 -72.75 -51.30
CA LEU A 309 91.35 -73.64 -52.34
C LEU A 309 91.82 -73.20 -53.74
N PHE A 310 91.83 -71.90 -54.03
CA PHE A 310 92.35 -71.36 -55.28
C PHE A 310 93.84 -71.65 -55.45
N LEU A 311 94.65 -71.45 -54.40
CA LEU A 311 96.07 -71.82 -54.39
C LEU A 311 96.27 -73.34 -54.56
N ALA A 312 95.42 -74.17 -53.95
CA ALA A 312 95.45 -75.62 -54.12
C ALA A 312 95.08 -76.03 -55.57
N TYR A 313 94.09 -75.37 -56.17
CA TYR A 313 93.71 -75.58 -57.57
C TYR A 313 94.85 -75.20 -58.53
N LEU A 314 95.45 -74.02 -58.36
CA LEU A 314 96.61 -73.59 -59.15
C LEU A 314 97.80 -74.55 -59.02
N ARG A 315 97.97 -75.20 -57.86
CA ARG A 315 99.03 -76.20 -57.64
C ARG A 315 98.75 -77.53 -58.36
N MET A 316 97.50 -77.93 -58.55
CA MET A 316 97.15 -79.20 -59.22
C MET A 316 97.33 -79.13 -60.74
N PHE A 317 97.26 -77.91 -61.32
CA PHE A 317 97.42 -77.66 -62.77
C PHE A 317 98.84 -77.26 -63.19
N LYS A 318 99.85 -77.51 -62.34
CA LYS A 318 101.27 -77.24 -62.59
C LYS A 318 102.06 -78.54 -62.46
#